data_AF-A0A5D0UC54-F1
#
_entry.id   AF-A0A5D0UC54-F1
#
_cell.length_a   1.000
_cell.length_b   1.000
_cell.length_c   1.000
_cell.angle_alpha   90.00
_cell.angle_beta   90.00
_cell.angle_gamma   90.00
#
_symmetry.space_group_name_H-M   'P 1'
#
loop_
_entity.id
_entity.type
_entity.pdbx_description
1 polymer ?
#
loop_
_entity_poly.entity_id
_entity_poly.type
_entity_poly.pdbx_seq_one_letter_code
_entity_poly.pdbx_strand_id
1 'polypeptide(L)'
;MLTRWRRRRAVRYLDVLALAVKARGWRCVKLYGREFPKPMLWVYASGVAEDVGVVVGVCAVPGGSWAYHDVKKGRSGYLVPCGDAKAAAEQIDLLLKHRMFPSTW
;
A
#
# COMPACT_ATOMS: atom_id res chain seq x y z
N MET A 1 -10.45 -16.10 -5.92
CA MET A 1 -10.72 -15.05 -6.93
C MET A 1 -11.59 -13.96 -6.29
N LEU A 2 -11.20 -12.68 -6.32
CA LEU A 2 -12.06 -11.59 -5.82
C LEU A 2 -13.24 -11.40 -6.76
N THR A 3 -14.45 -11.17 -6.23
CA THR A 3 -15.58 -10.77 -7.07
C THR A 3 -15.25 -9.46 -7.80
N ARG A 4 -15.81 -9.27 -9.01
CA ARG A 4 -15.57 -8.07 -9.83
C ARG A 4 -15.81 -6.77 -9.07
N TRP A 5 -16.83 -6.74 -8.21
CA TRP A 5 -17.13 -5.63 -7.33
C TRP A 5 -16.05 -5.38 -6.27
N ARG A 6 -15.61 -6.43 -5.58
CA ARG A 6 -14.52 -6.33 -4.59
C ARG A 6 -13.22 -5.88 -5.22
N ARG A 7 -12.90 -6.36 -6.43
CA ARG A 7 -11.72 -5.92 -7.19
C ARG A 7 -11.79 -4.42 -7.53
N ARG A 8 -12.91 -3.95 -8.08
CA ARG A 8 -13.11 -2.52 -8.38
C ARG A 8 -12.99 -1.64 -7.15
N ARG A 9 -13.55 -2.05 -6.02
CA ARG A 9 -13.45 -1.31 -4.75
C ARG A 9 -12.00 -1.25 -4.24
N ALA A 10 -11.26 -2.38 -4.31
CA ALA A 10 -9.84 -2.40 -3.97
C ALA A 10 -9.00 -1.45 -4.85
N VAL A 11 -9.25 -1.44 -6.17
CA VAL A 11 -8.59 -0.50 -7.10
C VAL A 11 -8.84 0.94 -6.69
N ARG A 12 -10.09 1.32 -6.38
CA ARG A 12 -10.41 2.69 -5.94
C ARG A 12 -9.64 3.10 -4.69
N TYR A 13 -9.57 2.24 -3.67
CA TYR A 13 -8.79 2.55 -2.48
C TYR A 13 -7.30 2.70 -2.79
N LEU A 14 -6.73 1.80 -3.59
CA LEU A 14 -5.32 1.88 -3.98
C LEU A 14 -5.02 3.11 -4.86
N ASP A 15 -5.97 3.56 -5.69
CA ASP A 15 -5.83 4.79 -6.48
C ASP A 15 -5.78 6.03 -5.58
N VAL A 16 -6.66 6.11 -4.57
CA VAL A 16 -6.65 7.21 -3.59
C VAL A 16 -5.35 7.18 -2.77
N LEU A 17 -4.92 6.00 -2.32
CA LEU A 17 -3.64 5.84 -1.63
C LEU A 17 -2.47 6.28 -2.52
N ALA A 18 -2.47 5.92 -3.81
CA ALA A 18 -1.44 6.30 -4.75
C ALA A 18 -1.29 7.83 -4.86
N LEU A 19 -2.40 8.57 -4.86
CA LEU A 19 -2.37 10.04 -4.83
C LEU A 19 -1.75 10.55 -3.52
N ALA A 20 -2.17 10.01 -2.38
CA ALA A 20 -1.70 10.43 -1.07
C ALA A 20 -0.19 10.17 -0.87
N VAL A 21 0.34 9.02 -1.30
CA VAL A 21 1.79 8.73 -1.19
C VAL A 21 2.62 9.56 -2.19
N LYS A 22 2.10 9.81 -3.40
CA LYS A 22 2.76 10.69 -4.38
C LYS A 22 2.88 12.12 -3.87
N ALA A 23 1.85 12.64 -3.21
CA ALA A 23 1.88 13.96 -2.58
C ALA A 23 2.97 14.08 -1.49
N ARG A 24 3.46 12.94 -0.96
CA ARG A 24 4.58 12.87 -0.01
C ARG A 24 5.94 12.61 -0.67
N GLY A 25 6.01 12.58 -2.00
CA GLY A 25 7.24 12.39 -2.76
C GLY A 25 7.60 10.94 -3.10
N TRP A 26 6.75 9.97 -2.76
CA TRP A 26 7.00 8.57 -3.09
C TRP A 26 6.60 8.23 -4.52
N ARG A 27 7.31 7.29 -5.13
CA ARG A 27 6.92 6.70 -6.42
C ARG A 27 6.01 5.50 -6.18
N CYS A 28 5.20 5.19 -7.19
CA CYS A 28 4.35 4.01 -7.11
C CYS A 28 4.16 3.30 -8.46
N VAL A 29 4.05 1.97 -8.40
CA VAL A 29 3.66 1.11 -9.53
C VAL A 29 2.32 0.46 -9.23
N LYS A 30 1.36 0.62 -10.15
CA LYS A 30 0.02 0.04 -10.03
C LYS A 30 0.02 -1.39 -10.57
N LEU A 31 -0.09 -2.37 -9.68
CA LEU A 31 -0.12 -3.80 -10.02
C LEU A 31 -1.59 -4.27 -10.05
N TYR A 32 -2.39 -3.70 -10.95
CA TYR A 32 -3.84 -3.91 -11.02
C TYR A 32 -4.28 -4.85 -12.13
N GLY A 33 -3.36 -5.25 -13.01
CA GLY A 33 -3.63 -6.09 -14.16
C GLY A 33 -4.13 -7.50 -13.78
N ARG A 34 -4.72 -8.18 -14.76
CA ARG A 34 -5.36 -9.49 -14.56
C ARG A 34 -4.37 -10.60 -14.25
N GLU A 35 -3.11 -10.39 -14.58
CA GLU A 35 -1.96 -11.20 -14.19
C GLU A 35 -1.79 -11.31 -12.66
N PHE A 36 -2.32 -10.34 -11.90
CA PHE A 36 -2.30 -10.37 -10.44
C PHE A 36 -3.63 -10.88 -9.84
N PRO A 37 -3.58 -11.86 -8.91
CA PRO A 37 -4.78 -12.40 -8.25
C PRO A 37 -5.61 -11.34 -7.52
N LYS A 38 -4.94 -10.29 -7.02
CA LYS A 38 -5.53 -9.14 -6.34
C LYS A 38 -4.82 -7.86 -6.79
N PRO A 39 -5.51 -6.71 -6.88
CA PRO A 39 -4.86 -5.43 -7.10
C PRO A 39 -3.90 -5.10 -5.96
N MET A 40 -2.70 -4.64 -6.28
CA MET A 40 -1.69 -4.19 -5.33
C MET A 40 -1.06 -2.88 -5.79
N LEU A 41 -0.49 -2.11 -4.87
CA LEU A 41 0.26 -0.90 -5.14
C LEU A 41 1.66 -1.06 -4.56
N TRP A 42 2.68 -1.04 -5.43
CA TRP A 42 4.06 -0.97 -4.95
C TRP A 42 4.41 0.50 -4.73
N VAL A 43 4.77 0.87 -3.51
CA VAL A 43 5.26 2.20 -3.14
C VAL A 43 6.74 2.08 -2.84
N TYR A 44 7.56 2.92 -3.47
CA TYR A 44 9.01 2.77 -3.41
C TYR A 44 9.73 4.10 -3.63
N ALA A 45 11.02 4.08 -3.31
CA ALA A 45 11.99 5.01 -3.85
C ALA A 45 13.22 4.24 -4.29
N SER A 46 13.79 4.65 -5.43
CA SER A 46 15.04 4.11 -5.93
C SER A 46 16.19 4.67 -5.11
N GLY A 47 16.90 3.82 -4.38
CA GLY A 47 18.13 4.18 -3.67
C GLY A 47 19.37 3.99 -4.54
N VAL A 48 20.52 4.44 -4.05
CA VAL A 48 21.83 4.28 -4.71
C VAL A 48 22.32 2.82 -4.64
N ALA A 49 21.85 2.05 -3.66
CA ALA A 49 22.25 0.65 -3.44
C ALA A 49 21.13 -0.37 -3.73
N GLU A 50 19.90 -0.13 -3.25
CA GLU A 50 18.73 -0.99 -3.49
C GLU A 50 17.42 -0.18 -3.53
N ASP A 51 16.40 -0.72 -4.21
CA ASP A 51 15.04 -0.19 -4.17
C ASP A 51 14.39 -0.46 -2.81
N VAL A 52 14.15 0.61 -2.04
CA VAL A 52 13.39 0.51 -0.78
C VAL A 52 11.91 0.69 -1.09
N GLY A 53 11.08 -0.28 -0.72
CA GLY A 53 9.65 -0.20 -0.98
C GLY A 53 8.78 -1.15 -0.17
N VAL A 54 7.47 -0.93 -0.28
CA VAL A 54 6.41 -1.74 0.32
C VAL A 54 5.35 -2.04 -0.73
N VAL A 55 4.88 -3.29 -0.76
CA VAL A 55 3.76 -3.69 -1.61
C VAL A 55 2.50 -3.67 -0.76
N VAL A 56 1.58 -2.78 -1.10
CA VAL A 56 0.34 -2.56 -0.35
C VAL A 56 -0.81 -3.26 -1.07
N GLY A 57 -1.55 -4.06 -0.33
CA GLY A 57 -2.80 -4.67 -0.75
C GLY A 57 -3.99 -4.09 0.02
N VAL A 58 -5.18 -4.42 -0.43
CA VAL A 58 -6.43 -4.05 0.22
C VAL A 58 -7.25 -5.31 0.47
N CYS A 59 -7.72 -5.49 1.71
CA CYS A 59 -8.56 -6.63 2.11
C CYS A 59 -9.80 -6.14 2.86
N ALA A 60 -10.88 -6.91 2.73
CA ALA A 60 -12.04 -6.74 3.60
C ALA A 60 -11.71 -7.31 4.97
N VAL A 61 -12.11 -6.62 6.02
CA VAL A 61 -11.93 -7.03 7.42
C VAL A 61 -13.30 -7.31 8.07
N PRO A 62 -13.36 -8.01 9.23
CA PRO A 62 -14.61 -8.21 9.95
C PRO A 62 -15.35 -6.87 10.19
N GLY A 63 -16.68 -6.89 10.09
CA GLY A 63 -17.49 -5.67 10.18
C GLY A 63 -17.72 -4.93 8.86
N GLY A 64 -17.29 -5.49 7.72
CA GLY A 64 -17.61 -4.98 6.38
C GLY A 64 -16.75 -3.80 5.91
N SER A 65 -15.82 -3.34 6.75
CA SER A 65 -14.82 -2.34 6.40
C SER A 65 -13.66 -2.94 5.61
N TRP A 66 -12.74 -2.09 5.17
CA TRP A 66 -11.58 -2.45 4.36
C TRP A 66 -10.31 -1.86 4.97
N ALA A 67 -9.19 -2.53 4.81
CA ALA A 67 -7.90 -2.10 5.34
C ALA A 67 -6.78 -2.23 4.30
N TYR A 68 -5.83 -1.29 4.37
CA TYR A 68 -4.54 -1.39 3.70
C TYR A 68 -3.64 -2.34 4.49
N HIS A 69 -2.87 -3.17 3.78
CA HIS A 69 -1.90 -4.07 4.41
C HIS A 69 -0.61 -4.19 3.60
N ASP A 70 0.52 -4.38 4.28
CA ASP A 70 1.78 -4.85 3.70
C ASP A 70 1.62 -6.31 3.28
N VAL A 71 1.65 -6.55 1.97
CA VAL A 71 1.48 -7.88 1.36
C VAL A 71 2.59 -8.85 1.80
N LYS A 72 3.82 -8.36 2.02
CA LYS A 72 4.94 -9.22 2.44
C LYS A 72 4.77 -9.73 3.87
N LYS A 73 4.11 -8.96 4.74
CA LYS A 73 3.87 -9.33 6.14
C LYS A 73 2.63 -10.20 6.36
N GLY A 74 1.85 -10.48 5.31
CA GLY A 74 0.66 -11.32 5.39
C GLY A 74 -0.34 -10.83 6.45
N ARG A 75 -0.69 -11.71 7.41
CA ARG A 75 -1.67 -11.38 8.47
C ARG A 75 -1.20 -10.29 9.44
N SER A 76 0.11 -10.20 9.68
CA SER A 76 0.71 -9.16 10.53
C SER A 76 0.97 -7.86 9.76
N GLY A 77 0.48 -7.77 8.53
CA GLY A 77 0.71 -6.63 7.64
C GLY A 77 -0.30 -5.51 7.75
N TYR A 78 -1.26 -5.54 8.68
CA TYR A 78 -2.23 -4.46 8.83
C TYR A 78 -1.52 -3.10 8.98
N LEU A 79 -1.94 -2.11 8.18
CA LEU A 79 -1.44 -0.73 8.29
C LEU A 79 -2.54 0.14 8.94
N VAL A 80 -3.63 0.36 8.20
CA VAL A 80 -4.71 1.27 8.58
C VAL A 80 -6.02 0.90 7.87
N PRO A 81 -7.17 1.43 8.34
CA PRO A 81 -8.44 1.36 7.59
C PRO A 81 -8.35 2.12 6.26
N CYS A 82 -9.02 1.62 5.22
CA CYS A 82 -9.03 2.25 3.89
C CYS A 82 -9.76 3.60 3.84
N GLY A 83 -10.58 3.90 4.86
CA GLY A 83 -11.29 5.17 4.98
C GLY A 83 -10.37 6.38 5.21
N ASP A 84 -9.09 6.16 5.52
CA ASP A 84 -8.12 7.22 5.75
C ASP A 84 -6.84 6.98 4.95
N ALA A 85 -6.84 7.43 3.69
CA ALA A 85 -5.67 7.33 2.83
C ALA A 85 -4.53 8.28 3.25
N LYS A 86 -4.82 9.34 4.01
CA LYS A 86 -3.80 10.27 4.50
C LYS A 86 -2.99 9.62 5.61
N ALA A 87 -3.65 9.05 6.63
CA ALA A 87 -3.01 8.29 7.69
C ALA A 87 -2.25 7.07 7.11
N ALA A 88 -2.80 6.42 6.08
CA ALA A 88 -2.09 5.37 5.36
C ALA A 88 -0.78 5.83 4.75
N ALA A 89 -0.81 6.97 4.05
CA ALA A 89 0.39 7.54 3.44
C ALA A 89 1.41 8.00 4.48
N GLU A 90 0.98 8.50 5.63
CA GLU A 90 1.85 8.84 6.77
C GLU A 90 2.56 7.61 7.34
N GLN A 91 1.84 6.51 7.58
CA GLN A 91 2.47 5.28 8.07
C GLN A 91 3.46 4.68 7.05
N ILE A 92 3.11 4.69 5.76
CA ILE A 92 4.01 4.21 4.70
C ILE A 92 5.26 5.10 4.62
N ASP A 93 5.10 6.42 4.75
CA ASP A 93 6.23 7.36 4.75
C ASP A 93 7.20 7.10 5.90
N LEU A 94 6.70 6.93 7.11
CA LEU A 94 7.53 6.58 8.27
C LEU A 94 8.23 5.24 8.08
N LEU A 95 7.51 4.22 7.61
CA LEU A 95 8.05 2.89 7.34
C LEU A 95 9.20 2.95 6.32
N LEU A 96 9.01 3.66 5.21
CA LEU A 96 10.01 3.73 4.16
C LEU A 96 11.20 4.60 4.55
N LYS A 97 11.00 5.72 5.26
CA LYS A 97 12.10 6.52 5.84
C LYS A 97 12.94 5.70 6.81
N HIS A 98 12.33 4.93 7.71
CA HIS A 98 13.05 4.04 8.61
C HIS A 98 13.87 2.98 7.84
N ARG A 99 13.33 2.44 6.74
CA ARG A 99 14.08 1.48 5.91
C ARG A 99 15.24 2.13 5.14
N MET A 100 15.11 3.39 4.73
CA MET A 100 16.16 4.14 4.05
C MET A 100 17.27 4.59 5.01
N PHE A 101 16.91 4.96 6.23
CA PHE A 101 17.81 5.49 7.24
C PHE A 101 17.67 4.70 8.55
N PRO A 102 18.16 3.46 8.58
CA PRO A 102 17.97 2.56 9.73
C PRO A 102 18.69 3.01 11.01
N SER A 103 19.62 3.97 10.92
CA SER A 103 20.45 4.47 12.02
C SER A 103 20.08 5.88 12.50
N THR A 104 18.99 6.49 12.00
CA THR A 104 18.57 7.85 12.40
C THR A 104 17.46 7.88 13.46
N TRP A 105 17.10 6.74 14.05
CA TRP A 105 15.99 6.60 14.99
C TRP A 105 16.33 5.65 16.14
#